data_AF-A0A9D7CYY8-F1
#
_entry.id   AF-A0A9D7CYY8-F1
#
_cell.length_a   1.000
_cell.length_b   1.000
_cell.length_c   1.000
_cell.angle_alpha   90.00
_cell.angle_beta   90.00
_cell.angle_gamma   90.00
#
_symmetry.space_group_name_H-M   'P 1'
#
loop_
_entity.id
_entity.type
_entity.pdbx_description
1 polymer ?
#
loop_
_entity_poly.entity_id
_entity_poly.type
_entity_poly.pdbx_seq_one_letter_code
_entity_poly.pdbx_strand_id
1 'polypeptide(L)'
;MAGNVVNLNRFRKKKLREAKAKQAEINRIRHGRTQAEKDRERLERERAVRAIDGKRFEPAAGEATAASSDAAPTEEPTPKSQDE
;
A
#
# COMPACT_ATOMS: atom_id res chain seq x y z
N MET A 1 -17.96 52.02 -12.41
CA MET A 1 -16.71 51.22 -12.32
C MET A 1 -16.91 50.07 -11.34
N ALA A 2 -16.91 48.83 -11.83
CA ALA A 2 -17.06 47.66 -10.97
C ALA A 2 -15.79 47.46 -10.14
N GLY A 3 -15.92 47.49 -8.81
CA GLY A 3 -14.83 47.23 -7.90
C GLY A 3 -14.33 45.79 -8.03
N ASN A 4 -13.03 45.61 -8.19
CA ASN A 4 -12.37 44.30 -8.22
C ASN A 4 -12.43 43.65 -6.83
N VAL A 5 -13.57 43.07 -6.46
CA VAL A 5 -13.73 42.34 -5.20
C VAL A 5 -13.15 40.94 -5.37
N VAL A 6 -11.96 40.72 -4.82
CA VAL A 6 -11.29 39.42 -4.89
C VAL A 6 -11.77 38.52 -3.76
N ASN A 7 -12.33 37.35 -4.11
CA ASN A 7 -12.80 36.39 -3.12
C ASN A 7 -11.61 35.63 -2.48
N LEU A 8 -11.25 36.02 -1.26
CA LEU A 8 -10.15 35.43 -0.50
C LEU A 8 -10.37 33.94 -0.19
N ASN A 9 -11.62 33.48 -0.03
CA ASN A 9 -11.91 32.07 0.22
C ASN A 9 -11.56 31.20 -0.98
N ARG A 10 -11.85 31.66 -2.21
CA ARG A 10 -11.45 30.97 -3.44
C ARG A 10 -9.93 30.88 -3.55
N PHE A 11 -9.23 31.97 -3.23
CA PHE A 11 -7.77 32.01 -3.23
C PHE A 11 -7.15 31.05 -2.22
N ARG A 12 -7.63 31.05 -0.96
CA ARG A 12 -7.20 30.10 0.07
C ARG A 12 -7.45 28.65 -0.36
N LYS A 13 -8.63 28.35 -0.90
CA LYS A 13 -8.97 27.01 -1.42
C LYS A 13 -8.05 26.58 -2.57
N LYS A 14 -7.65 27.51 -3.44
CA LYS A 14 -6.69 27.24 -4.53
C LYS A 14 -5.32 26.89 -3.96
N LYS A 15 -4.78 27.71 -3.05
CA LYS A 15 -3.50 27.43 -2.38
C LYS A 15 -3.51 26.09 -1.63
N LEU A 16 -4.59 25.76 -0.92
CA LEU A 16 -4.75 24.48 -0.24
C LEU A 16 -4.73 23.29 -1.22
N ARG A 17 -5.39 23.42 -2.37
CA ARG A 17 -5.36 22.39 -3.42
C ARG A 17 -3.97 22.20 -4.01
N GLU A 18 -3.25 23.29 -4.26
CA GLU A 18 -1.86 23.24 -4.76
C GLU A 18 -0.91 22.58 -3.76
N ALA A 19 -1.03 22.92 -2.47
CA ALA A 19 -0.24 22.28 -1.41
C ALA A 19 -0.51 20.77 -1.32
N LYS A 20 -1.78 20.36 -1.39
CA LYS A 20 -2.17 18.94 -1.42
C LYS A 20 -1.62 18.21 -2.65
N ALA A 21 -1.63 18.85 -3.82
CA ALA A 21 -1.08 18.26 -5.04
C ALA A 21 0.43 18.03 -4.93
N LYS A 22 1.18 18.99 -4.38
CA LYS A 22 2.63 18.84 -4.12
C LYS A 22 2.92 17.70 -3.14
N GLN A 23 2.15 17.61 -2.05
CA GLN A 23 2.31 16.51 -1.10
C GLN A 23 2.00 15.16 -1.75
N ALA A 24 0.97 15.09 -2.60
CA ALA A 24 0.65 13.88 -3.34
C ALA A 24 1.80 13.46 -4.27
N GLU A 25 2.46 14.41 -4.94
CA GLU A 25 3.64 14.12 -5.76
C GLU A 25 4.80 13.58 -4.94
N ILE A 26 5.10 14.21 -3.80
CA ILE A 26 6.13 13.71 -2.87
C ILE A 26 5.78 12.30 -2.39
N ASN A 27 4.51 12.03 -2.10
CA ASN A 27 4.07 10.70 -1.68
C ASN A 27 4.16 9.67 -2.82
N ARG A 28 3.92 10.05 -4.09
CA ARG A 28 4.15 9.19 -5.26
C ARG A 28 5.62 8.82 -5.38
N ILE A 29 6.52 9.79 -5.23
CA ILE A 29 7.97 9.56 -5.27
C ILE A 29 8.41 8.68 -4.08
N ARG A 30 7.99 9.01 -2.86
CA ARG A 30 8.41 8.30 -1.64
C ARG A 30 7.90 6.88 -1.55
N HIS A 31 6.64 6.66 -1.91
CA HIS A 31 6.00 5.35 -1.72
C HIS A 31 5.94 4.54 -3.01
N GLY A 32 6.28 5.12 -4.17
CA GLY A 32 6.40 4.48 -5.47
C GLY A 32 5.09 3.90 -6.04
N ARG A 33 4.09 3.63 -5.19
CA ARG A 33 2.78 3.09 -5.51
C ARG A 33 1.70 3.96 -4.89
N THR A 34 0.75 4.38 -5.71
CA THR A 34 -0.46 5.08 -5.30
C THR A 34 -1.42 4.12 -4.59
N GLN A 35 -2.36 4.66 -3.81
CA GLN A 35 -3.40 3.86 -3.16
C GLN A 35 -4.20 3.04 -4.18
N ALA A 36 -4.55 3.64 -5.33
CA ALA A 36 -5.30 2.97 -6.40
C ALA A 36 -4.54 1.78 -7.01
N GLU A 37 -3.21 1.89 -7.14
CA GLU A 37 -2.37 0.78 -7.61
C GLU A 37 -2.27 -0.33 -6.58
N LYS A 38 -2.11 0.02 -5.29
CA LYS A 38 -2.14 -0.96 -4.20
C LYS A 38 -3.48 -1.70 -4.14
N ASP A 39 -4.58 -0.98 -4.34
CA ASP A 39 -5.92 -1.57 -4.35
C ASP A 39 -6.12 -2.51 -5.54
N ARG A 40 -5.65 -2.13 -6.74
CA ARG A 40 -5.66 -3.02 -7.91
C ARG A 40 -4.84 -4.28 -7.68
N GLU A 41 -3.61 -4.14 -7.21
CA GLU A 41 -2.72 -5.28 -6.93
C GLU A 41 -3.33 -6.21 -5.87
N ARG A 42 -3.96 -5.66 -4.84
CA ARG A 42 -4.67 -6.45 -3.83
C ARG A 42 -5.81 -7.26 -4.46
N LEU A 43 -6.65 -6.61 -5.27
CA LEU A 43 -7.77 -7.27 -5.94
C LEU A 43 -7.30 -8.35 -6.93
N GLU A 44 -6.21 -8.10 -7.66
CA GLU A 44 -5.59 -9.09 -8.55
C GLU A 44 -5.05 -10.29 -7.76
N ARG A 45 -4.36 -10.04 -6.65
CA ARG A 45 -3.88 -11.09 -5.75
C ARG A 45 -5.04 -11.91 -5.18
N GLU A 46 -6.10 -11.26 -4.70
CA GLU A 46 -7.30 -11.94 -4.20
C GLU A 46 -7.95 -12.80 -5.28
N ARG A 47 -8.05 -12.32 -6.52
CA ARG A 47 -8.57 -13.10 -7.65
C ARG A 47 -7.69 -14.30 -7.96
N ALA A 48 -6.37 -14.13 -7.96
CA ALA A 48 -5.43 -15.21 -8.18
C ALA A 48 -5.55 -16.29 -7.10
N VAL A 49 -5.61 -15.89 -5.83
CA VAL A 49 -5.83 -16.80 -4.69
C VAL A 49 -7.14 -17.56 -4.86
N ARG A 50 -8.26 -16.87 -5.11
CA ARG A 50 -9.57 -17.53 -5.33
C ARG A 50 -9.55 -18.49 -6.53
N ALA A 51 -8.85 -18.13 -7.61
CA ALA A 51 -8.73 -18.97 -8.79
C ALA A 51 -7.89 -20.24 -8.52
N ILE A 52 -6.90 -20.16 -7.63
CA ILE A 52 -6.11 -21.32 -7.19
C ILE A 52 -6.93 -22.17 -6.22
N ASP A 53 -7.56 -21.55 -5.22
CA ASP A 53 -8.36 -22.25 -4.22
C ASP A 53 -9.54 -23.01 -4.86
N GLY A 54 -10.24 -22.39 -5.82
CA GLY A 54 -11.32 -23.07 -6.57
C GLY A 54 -10.84 -24.20 -7.49
N LYS A 55 -9.53 -24.28 -7.75
CA LYS A 55 -8.88 -25.35 -8.54
C LYS A 55 -8.12 -26.33 -7.66
N ARG A 56 -8.06 -26.12 -6.33
CA ARG A 56 -7.56 -27.14 -5.43
C ARG A 56 -8.55 -28.29 -5.40
N PHE A 57 -8.13 -29.41 -5.99
CA PHE A 57 -8.71 -30.69 -5.63
C PHE A 57 -8.23 -31.00 -4.21
N GLU A 58 -9.17 -31.26 -3.30
CA GLU A 58 -8.86 -31.90 -2.02
C GLU A 58 -8.00 -33.13 -2.33
N PRO A 59 -6.73 -33.19 -1.88
CA PRO A 59 -6.03 -34.47 -1.90
C PRO A 59 -6.90 -35.42 -1.09
N ALA A 60 -7.34 -36.50 -1.72
CA ALA A 60 -8.10 -37.54 -1.05
C ALA A 60 -7.42 -37.87 0.29
N ALA A 61 -8.23 -37.85 1.36
CA ALA A 61 -7.81 -37.92 2.74
C ALA A 61 -6.71 -38.96 3.02
N GLY A 62 -5.73 -38.56 3.83
CA GLY A 62 -4.87 -39.47 4.57
C GLY A 62 -3.43 -39.53 4.07
N GLU A 63 -2.55 -38.73 4.67
CA GLU A 63 -1.38 -39.24 5.41
C GLU A 63 -0.67 -38.07 6.10
N ALA A 64 -0.85 -38.00 7.41
CA ALA A 64 0.05 -37.29 8.29
C ALA A 64 1.33 -38.13 8.44
N THR A 65 2.35 -37.88 7.62
CA THR A 65 3.70 -38.36 7.90
C THR A 65 4.77 -37.39 7.39
N ALA A 66 5.36 -36.71 8.37
CA ALA A 66 6.78 -36.41 8.51
C ALA A 66 7.54 -35.57 7.45
N ALA A 67 8.00 -34.42 7.94
CA ALA A 67 9.37 -33.92 7.81
C ALA A 67 9.84 -33.25 6.50
N SER A 68 9.73 -31.93 6.49
CA SER A 68 10.86 -31.01 6.28
C SER A 68 10.44 -29.64 6.83
N SER A 69 10.70 -29.30 8.10
CA SER A 69 11.95 -28.66 8.54
C SER A 69 12.63 -27.86 7.43
N ASP A 70 12.19 -26.63 7.20
CA ASP A 70 13.16 -25.57 7.01
C ASP A 70 12.85 -24.45 8.00
N ALA A 71 13.90 -24.01 8.66
CA ALA A 71 13.86 -23.33 9.93
C ALA A 71 13.66 -21.82 9.76
N ALA A 72 12.88 -21.24 10.68
CA ALA A 72 12.88 -19.86 11.20
C ALA A 72 13.19 -18.67 10.25
N PRO A 73 12.34 -17.63 10.23
CA PRO A 73 12.78 -16.33 9.76
C PRO A 73 13.72 -15.74 10.84
N THR A 74 15.02 -15.81 10.61
CA THR A 74 15.98 -14.98 11.33
C THR A 74 15.85 -13.55 10.81
N GLU A 75 14.83 -12.81 11.28
CA GLU A 75 14.93 -11.36 11.35
C GLU A 75 15.52 -11.02 12.72
N GLU A 76 16.84 -10.89 12.74
CA GLU A 76 17.51 -10.19 13.84
C GLU A 76 16.95 -8.76 13.93
N PRO A 77 16.40 -8.33 15.08
CA PRO A 77 16.16 -6.92 15.29
C PRO A 77 17.52 -6.27 15.50
N THR A 78 18.08 -5.61 14.48
CA THR A 78 19.27 -4.77 14.68
C THR A 78 18.93 -3.66 15.69
N PRO A 79 19.57 -3.62 16.88
CA PRO A 79 19.42 -2.49 17.77
C PRO A 79 20.35 -1.39 17.28
N LYS A 80 19.82 -0.36 16.63
CA LYS A 80 20.55 0.91 16.56
C LYS A 80 20.31 1.64 17.88
N SER A 81 21.25 1.45 18.80
CA SER A 81 21.70 2.49 19.74
C SER A 81 21.72 3.83 19.00
N GLN A 82 20.99 4.84 19.46
CA GLN A 82 21.49 5.84 20.39
C GLN A 82 22.93 6.27 20.07
N ASP A 83 23.03 7.33 19.25
CA ASP A 83 24.13 8.29 19.29
C ASP A 83 23.46 9.68 19.40
N GLU A 84 23.72 10.32 20.54
CA GLU A 84 23.54 11.73 20.98
C GLU A 84 22.31 12.57 20.54
#